data_AF-A0A1B8VDN1-F1
#
_entry.id   AF-A0A1B8VDN1-F1
#
_cell.length_a   1.000
_cell.length_b   1.000
_cell.length_c   1.000
_cell.angle_alpha   90.00
_cell.angle_beta   90.00
_cell.angle_gamma   90.00
#
_symmetry.space_group_name_H-M   'P 1'
#
loop_
_entity.id
_entity.type
_entity.pdbx_description
1 polymer ?
#
loop_
_entity_poly.entity_id
_entity_poly.type
_entity_poly.pdbx_seq_one_letter_code
_entity_poly.pdbx_strand_id
1 'polypeptide(L)' 'MHSLTLLSGRLGNELVCAGIALETLGNLLTADSSKHNLEEKDVDGLNHAVLAISAFVMSAGYDLCEAAETEQEASHA' A
#
# COMPACT_ATOMS: atom_id res chain seq x y z
N MET A 1 4.54 -6.85 -23.15
CA MET A 1 5.66 -6.24 -22.39
C MET A 1 5.38 -4.80 -21.93
N HIS A 2 4.92 -3.88 -22.80
CA HIS A 2 4.77 -2.46 -22.42
C HIS A 2 3.71 -2.22 -21.33
N SER A 3 2.64 -3.03 -21.30
CA SER A 3 1.54 -2.91 -20.33
C SER A 3 2.00 -3.22 -18.90
N LEU A 4 2.65 -4.37 -18.70
CA LEU A 4 3.17 -4.76 -17.38
C LEU A 4 4.26 -3.81 -16.88
N THR A 5 5.17 -3.36 -17.75
CA THR A 5 6.20 -2.40 -17.36
C THR A 5 5.59 -1.06 -16.90
N LEU A 6 4.61 -0.52 -17.63
CA LEU A 6 3.93 0.71 -17.22
C LEU A 6 3.15 0.53 -15.91
N LEU A 7 2.43 -0.58 -15.77
CA LEU A 7 1.68 -0.90 -14.56
C LEU A 7 2.61 -1.03 -13.35
N SER A 8 3.71 -1.78 -13.50
CA SER A 8 4.73 -1.94 -12.45
C SER A 8 5.39 -0.63 -12.04
N GLY A 9 5.63 0.28 -12.98
CA GLY A 9 6.20 1.60 -12.69
C GLY A 9 5.24 2.46 -11.88
N ARG A 10 3.95 2.51 -12.27
CA ARG A 10 2.93 3.27 -11.56
C ARG A 10 2.66 2.69 -10.16
N LEU A 11 2.31 1.41 -10.09
CA LEU A 11 1.99 0.75 -8.82
C LEU A 11 3.22 0.71 -7.90
N GLY A 12 4.43 0.57 -8.44
CA GLY A 12 5.66 0.64 -7.66
C GLY A 12 5.80 1.98 -6.93
N ASN A 13 5.56 3.10 -7.60
CA ASN A 13 5.57 4.42 -6.97
C ASN A 13 4.48 4.54 -5.88
N GLU A 14 3.27 4.08 -6.17
CA GLU A 14 2.15 4.14 -5.22
C GLU A 14 2.37 3.24 -3.99
N LEU A 15 2.95 2.06 -4.17
CA LEU A 15 3.32 1.15 -3.07
C LEU A 15 4.44 1.74 -2.19
N VAL A 16 5.40 2.45 -2.78
CA VAL A 16 6.41 3.21 -2.01
C VAL A 16 5.73 4.31 -1.19
N CYS A 17 4.82 5.07 -1.78
CA CYS A 17 4.05 6.07 -1.04
C CYS A 17 3.21 5.45 0.09
N ALA A 18 2.60 4.28 -0.14
CA ALA A 18 1.89 3.52 0.89
C ALA A 18 2.83 3.12 2.04
N GLY A 19 4.06 2.68 1.73
CA GLY A 19 5.09 2.40 2.73
C GLY A 19 5.46 3.63 3.57
N ILE A 20 5.70 4.78 2.93
CA ILE A 20 6.00 6.06 3.62
C ILE A 20 4.82 6.48 4.52
N ALA A 21 3.58 6.30 4.06
CA ALA A 21 2.40 6.59 4.85
C ALA A 21 2.34 5.69 6.11
N LEU A 22 2.57 4.39 5.97
CA LEU A 22 2.62 3.46 7.11
C LEU A 22 3.76 3.79 8.08
N GLU A 23 4.94 4.14 7.58
CA GLU A 23 6.07 4.58 8.41
C GLU A 23 5.71 5.84 9.20
N THR A 24 5.05 6.80 8.55
CA THR A 24 4.59 8.04 9.19
C THR A 24 3.58 7.75 10.31
N LEU A 25 2.62 6.84 10.07
CA LEU A 25 1.66 6.40 11.08
C LEU A 25 2.35 5.69 12.26
N GLY A 26 3.32 4.81 11.98
CA GLY A 26 4.12 4.13 13.01
C GLY A 26 4.95 5.10 13.86
N ASN A 27 5.55 6.12 13.22
CA ASN A 27 6.27 7.19 13.90
C ASN A 27 5.34 8.03 14.77
N LEU A 28 4.13 8.35 14.31
CA LEU A 28 3.14 9.08 15.10
C LEU A 28 2.72 8.29 16.35
N LEU A 29 2.43 6.99 16.19
CA LEU A 29 2.09 6.10 17.30
C LEU A 29 3.23 5.97 18.32
N THR A 30 4.47 5.83 17.83
CA THR A 30 5.65 5.71 18.70
C THR A 30 5.97 7.04 19.40
N ALA A 31 5.85 8.16 18.69
CA ALA A 31 6.06 9.49 19.28
C ALA A 31 5.01 9.81 20.35
N ASP A 32 3.73 9.48 20.12
CA ASP A 32 2.65 9.74 21.07
C ASP A 32 2.69 8.80 22.28
N SER A 33 3.21 7.57 22.13
CA SER A 33 3.44 6.66 23.26
C SER A 33 4.32 7.26 24.38
N SER A 34 5.12 8.28 24.04
CA SER A 34 5.99 9.01 24.99
C SER A 34 5.37 10.28 25.59
N LYS A 35 4.28 10.80 25.02
CA LYS A 35 3.63 12.06 25.42
C LYS A 35 2.11 11.98 25.21
N HIS A 36 1.48 11.09 25.98
CA HIS A 36 0.03 10.86 26.09
C HIS A 36 -0.86 11.97 25.50
N ASN A 37 -1.56 11.71 24.37
CA ASN A 37 -2.88 12.31 24.12
C ASN A 37 -3.70 11.76 22.92
N LEU A 38 -3.40 10.61 22.32
CA LEU A 38 -4.34 9.99 21.37
C LEU A 38 -5.63 9.56 22.09
N GLU A 39 -6.76 10.17 21.74
CA GLU A 39 -8.07 9.73 22.18
C GLU A 39 -8.48 8.46 21.41
N GLU A 40 -9.45 7.70 21.92
CA GLU A 40 -9.96 6.49 21.27
C GLU A 40 -10.37 6.73 19.81
N LYS A 41 -11.00 7.88 19.53
CA LYS A 41 -11.36 8.31 18.17
C LYS A 41 -10.14 8.48 17.24
N ASP A 42 -9.00 8.90 17.79
CA ASP A 42 -7.79 9.11 17.01
C ASP A 42 -7.15 7.75 16.68
N VAL A 43 -7.16 6.82 17.64
CA VAL A 43 -6.77 5.42 17.42
C VAL A 43 -7.65 4.75 16.37
N ASP A 44 -8.96 4.95 16.42
CA ASP A 44 -9.91 4.42 15.43
C ASP A 44 -9.65 4.98 14.02
N GLY A 45 -9.34 6.28 13.93
CA GLY A 45 -8.95 6.94 12.69
C GLY A 45 -7.65 6.38 12.12
N LEU A 46 -6.65 6.14 12.97
CA LEU A 46 -5.38 5.53 12.58
C LEU A 46 -5.57 4.07 12.12
N ASN A 47 -6.39 3.29 12.83
CA ASN A 47 -6.75 1.93 12.42
C ASN A 47 -7.42 1.94 11.04
N HIS A 48 -8.37 2.84 10.79
CA HIS A 48 -8.99 2.98 9.47
C HIS A 48 -7.97 3.36 8.39
N ALA A 49 -7.04 4.26 8.67
CA ALA A 49 -5.98 4.63 7.72
C ALA A 49 -5.11 3.43 7.36
N VAL A 50 -4.69 2.63 8.35
CA VAL A 50 -3.92 1.39 8.13
C VAL A 50 -4.72 0.39 7.30
N LEU A 51 -6.00 0.16 7.63
CA LEU A 51 -6.87 -0.75 6.88
C LEU A 51 -7.06 -0.32 5.42
N ALA A 52 -7.26 0.98 5.18
CA ALA A 52 -7.39 1.53 3.83
C ALA A 52 -6.10 1.35 3.01
N ILE A 53 -4.94 1.64 3.62
CA ILE A 53 -3.64 1.42 2.97
C ILE A 53 -3.43 -0.07 2.68
N SER A 54 -3.80 -0.96 3.62
CA SER A 54 -3.72 -2.41 3.43
C SER A 54 -4.58 -2.88 2.25
N ALA A 55 -5.82 -2.41 2.15
CA ALA A 55 -6.72 -2.76 1.05
C ALA A 55 -6.14 -2.28 -0.30
N PHE A 56 -5.57 -1.08 -0.34
CA PHE A 56 -4.88 -0.57 -1.53
C PHE A 56 -3.70 -1.46 -1.94
N VAL A 57 -2.81 -1.79 -0.99
CA VAL A 57 -1.64 -2.64 -1.26
C VAL A 57 -2.05 -4.01 -1.78
N MET A 58 -3.11 -4.61 -1.21
CA MET A 58 -3.65 -5.88 -1.69
C MET A 58 -4.18 -5.77 -3.13
N SER A 59 -4.96 -4.73 -3.44
CA SER A 59 -5.48 -4.50 -4.80
C SER A 59 -4.35 -4.33 -5.81
N ALA A 60 -3.35 -3.50 -5.49
CA ALA A 60 -2.18 -3.31 -6.35
C ALA A 60 -1.41 -4.63 -6.58
N GLY A 61 -1.33 -5.48 -5.56
CA GLY A 61 -0.77 -6.82 -5.68
C GLY A 61 -1.55 -7.72 -6.64
N TYR A 62 -2.88 -7.73 -6.54
CA TYR A 62 -3.73 -8.49 -7.45
C TYR A 62 -3.59 -8.02 -8.90
N ASP A 63 -3.62 -6.71 -9.14
CA ASP A 63 -3.45 -6.12 -10.48
C ASP A 63 -2.10 -6.53 -11.11
N LEU A 64 -1.03 -6.58 -10.30
CA LEU A 64 0.29 -7.03 -10.75
C LEU A 64 0.32 -8.51 -11.10
N CYS A 65 -0.29 -9.37 -10.27
CA CYS A 65 -0.37 -10.80 -10.54
C CYS A 65 -1.14 -11.06 -11.85
N GLU A 66 -2.30 -10.44 -12.03
CA GLU A 66 -3.13 -10.59 -13.25
C GLU A 66 -2.37 -10.13 -14.50
N ALA A 67 -1.68 -8.98 -14.41
CA ALA A 67 -0.88 -8.48 -15.53
C ALA A 67 0.33 -9.38 -15.83
N ALA A 68 0.95 -9.99 -14.82
CA ALA A 68 2.04 -10.94 -15.00
C ALA A 68 1.57 -12.25 -15.65
N GLU A 69 0.43 -12.78 -15.21
CA GLU A 69 -0.22 -13.96 -15.81
C GLU A 69 -0.56 -13.71 -17.28
N THR A 70 -1.17 -12.57 -17.58
CA THR A 70 -1.51 -12.17 -18.96
C THR A 70 -0.28 -12.10 -19.87
N GLU A 71 0.83 -11.53 -19.38
CA GLU A 71 2.08 -11.48 -20.14
C GLU A 71 2.72 -12.87 -20.30
N GLN A 72 2.63 -13.72 -19.29
CA GLN A 72 3.13 -15.09 -19.37
C GLN A 72 2.36 -15.89 -20.44
N GLU A 73 1.03 -15.82 -20.44
CA GLU A 73 0.18 -16.45 -21.47
C GLU A 73 0.52 -15.93 -22.87
N ALA A 74 0.66 -14.61 -23.03
CA ALA A 74 1.04 -14.00 -24.31
C ALA A 74 2.44 -14.42 -24.80
N SER A 75 3.35 -14.80 -23.90
CA SER A 75 4.69 -15.29 -24.26
C SER A 75 4.72 -16.76 -24.68
N HIS A 76 3.64 -17.51 -24.41
CA HIS A 76 3.48 -18.92 -24.76
C HIS A 76 2.51 -19.16 -25.94
N ALA A 77 1.84 -18.11 -26.43
CA ALA A 77 0.95 -18.12 -27.60
C ALA A 77 1.69 -17.81 -28.91
#